data_AF-A0A953BIC4-F1
#
_entry.id   AF-A0A953BIC4-F1
#
_cell.length_a   1.000
_cell.length_b   1.000
_cell.length_c   1.000
_cell.angle_alpha   90.00
_cell.angle_beta   90.00
_cell.angle_gamma   90.00
#
_symmetry.space_group_name_H-M   'P 1'
#
loop_
_entity.id
_entity.type
_entity.pdbx_description
1 polymer ?
#
loop_
_entity_poly.entity_id
_entity_poly.type
_entity_poly.pdbx_seq_one_letter_code
_entity_poly.pdbx_strand_id
1 'polypeptide(L)' 'MSGLDAAAKVLADSRKPMSTKEIVAKAFKQNLWRSEGATPEATIYAAIIREISAKGGEARFKKAERGRFAAAGKGA' A
#
# COMPACT_ATOMS: atom_id res chain seq x y z
N MET A 1 -7.17 -9.72 7.03
CA MET A 1 -6.88 -8.45 6.34
C MET A 1 -6.18 -8.77 5.03
N SER A 2 -6.59 -8.20 3.90
CA SER A 2 -5.88 -8.42 2.63
C SER A 2 -4.55 -7.65 2.62
N GLY A 3 -3.63 -8.01 1.72
CA GLY A 3 -2.37 -7.27 1.58
C GLY A 3 -2.57 -5.81 1.22
N LEU A 4 -3.60 -5.51 0.41
CA LEU A 4 -3.93 -4.15 0.04
C LEU A 4 -4.47 -3.33 1.23
N ASP A 5 -5.29 -3.94 2.09
CA ASP A 5 -5.78 -3.27 3.30
C ASP A 5 -4.65 -3.01 4.30
N ALA A 6 -3.72 -3.97 4.45
CA ALA A 6 -2.54 -3.77 5.29
C ALA A 6 -1.64 -2.67 4.75
N ALA A 7 -1.46 -2.58 3.42
CA ALA A 7 -0.72 -1.50 2.79
C ALA A 7 -1.34 -0.13 3.05
N ALA A 8 -2.67 -0.01 2.95
CA ALA A 8 -3.39 1.22 3.25
C ALA A 8 -3.18 1.64 4.72
N LYS A 9 -3.30 0.69 5.65
CA LYS A 9 -3.08 0.94 7.08
C LYS A 9 -1.64 1.38 7.39
N VAL A 10 -0.64 0.68 6.86
CA VAL A 10 0.78 1.03 7.06
C VAL A 10 1.10 2.44 6.56
N LEU A 11 0.57 2.82 5.40
CA LEU A 11 0.78 4.16 4.84
C LEU A 11 0.05 5.25 5.63
N ALA A 12 -1.17 4.97 6.09
CA ALA A 12 -1.92 5.88 6.95
C ALA A 12 -1.22 6.12 8.30
N ASP A 13 -0.72 5.05 8.92
CA ASP A 13 -0.01 5.10 10.19
C ASP A 13 1.36 5.78 10.05
N SER A 14 2.06 5.58 8.92
CA SER A 14 3.40 6.16 8.69
C SER A 14 3.37 7.63 8.26
N ARG A 15 2.26 8.12 7.67
CA ARG A 15 2.09 9.49 7.13
C ARG A 15 3.24 9.96 6.21
N LYS A 16 3.96 9.04 5.59
CA LYS A 16 5.11 9.30 4.71
C LYS A 16 5.02 8.41 3.48
N PRO A 17 5.49 8.87 2.31
CA PRO A 17 5.66 8.01 1.15
C PRO A 17 6.59 6.83 1.45
N MET A 18 6.22 5.63 1.03
CA MET A 18 7.02 4.42 1.20
C MET A 18 7.02 3.57 -0.07
N SER A 19 8.10 2.82 -0.27
CA SER A 19 8.18 1.78 -1.29
C SER A 19 7.36 0.55 -0.89
N THR A 20 6.97 -0.27 -1.86
CA THR A 20 6.23 -1.52 -1.57
C THR A 20 7.03 -2.48 -0.69
N LYS A 21 8.36 -2.49 -0.79
CA LYS A 21 9.24 -3.26 0.10
C LYS A 21 9.07 -2.85 1.55
N GLU A 22 9.13 -1.54 1.82
CA GLU A 22 8.97 -0.99 3.16
C GLU A 22 7.56 -1.21 3.71
N ILE A 23 6.55 -1.09 2.84
CA ILE A 23 5.15 -1.35 3.21
C ILE A 23 4.96 -2.80 3.64
N VAL A 24 5.44 -3.76 2.84
CA VAL A 24 5.36 -5.19 3.15
C VAL A 24 6.13 -5.52 4.43
N ALA A 25 7.37 -5.03 4.56
CA ALA A 25 8.18 -5.26 5.76
C ALA A 25 7.49 -4.74 7.03
N LYS A 26 6.89 -3.54 6.97
CA LYS A 26 6.10 -3.00 8.09
C LYS A 26 4.82 -3.79 8.34
N ALA A 27 4.10 -4.19 7.30
CA ALA A 27 2.88 -4.99 7.43
C ALA A 27 3.17 -6.33 8.13
N PHE A 28 4.29 -6.99 7.78
CA PHE A 28 4.73 -8.22 8.42
C PHE A 28 5.20 -7.99 9.85
N LYS A 29 6.00 -6.94 10.10
CA LYS A 29 6.46 -6.58 11.45
C LYS A 29 5.30 -6.28 12.40
N GLN A 30 4.21 -5.71 11.90
CA GLN A 30 3.01 -5.41 12.68
C GLN A 30 2.00 -6.57 12.71
N ASN A 31 2.31 -7.73 12.13
CA ASN A 31 1.40 -8.87 11.97
C ASN A 31 0.03 -8.48 11.35
N LEU A 32 0.00 -7.43 10.53
CA LEU A 32 -1.23 -6.97 9.87
C LEU A 32 -1.62 -7.88 8.71
N TRP A 33 -0.62 -8.51 8.07
CA TRP A 33 -0.80 -9.37 6.92
C TRP A 33 0.35 -10.36 6.80
N ARG A 34 0.11 -11.45 6.06
CA ARG A 34 1.10 -12.43 5.64
C ARG A 34 0.78 -12.87 4.20
N SER A 35 1.80 -13.01 3.38
CA SER A 35 1.66 -13.45 1.98
C SER A 35 2.08 -14.91 1.84
N GLU A 36 1.38 -15.65 0.99
CA GLU A 36 1.76 -17.01 0.57
C GLU A 36 2.54 -17.01 -0.75
N GLY A 37 2.57 -15.89 -1.48
CA GLY A 37 3.29 -15.74 -2.74
C GLY A 37 4.78 -15.43 -2.54
N ALA A 38 5.60 -15.83 -3.51
CA ALA A 38 7.06 -15.65 -3.51
C ALA A 38 7.50 -14.17 -3.54
N THR A 39 6.69 -13.28 -4.12
CA THR A 39 7.02 -11.85 -4.27
C THR A 39 5.90 -10.92 -3.76
N PRO A 40 5.70 -10.83 -2.43
CA PRO A 40 4.61 -10.04 -1.84
C PRO A 40 4.65 -8.56 -2.25
N GLU A 41 5.85 -8.00 -2.41
CA GLU A 41 6.08 -6.61 -2.81
C GLU A 41 5.53 -6.31 -4.20
N ALA A 42 5.66 -7.26 -5.14
CA ALA A 42 5.16 -7.14 -6.50
C ALA A 42 3.63 -7.27 -6.55
N THR A 43 3.07 -8.17 -5.73
CA THR A 43 1.61 -8.30 -5.57
C THR A 43 1.00 -7.02 -5.03
N ILE A 44 1.59 -6.44 -3.98
CA ILE A 44 1.14 -5.15 -3.41
C ILE A 44 1.29 -4.02 -4.43
N TYR A 45 2.40 -3.97 -5.16
CA TYR A 45 2.60 -2.98 -6.22
C TYR A 45 1.47 -3.04 -7.25
N ALA A 46 1.20 -4.22 -7.82
CA ALA A 46 0.16 -4.40 -8.82
C ALA A 46 -1.23 -4.06 -8.26
N ALA A 47 -1.52 -4.44 -7.02
CA ALA A 47 -2.80 -4.15 -6.37
C ALA A 47 -3.00 -2.64 -6.14
N ILE A 48 -1.97 -1.92 -5.67
CA ILE A 48 -2.02 -0.46 -5.50
C ILE A 48 -2.23 0.24 -6.83
N ILE A 49 -1.48 -0.14 -7.88
CA ILE A 49 -1.61 0.47 -9.21
C ILE A 49 -3.01 0.25 -9.78
N ARG A 50 -3.56 -0.96 -9.66
CA ARG A 50 -4.94 -1.25 -10.08
C ARG A 50 -5.96 -0.43 -9.33
N GLU A 51 -5.80 -0.26 -8.02
CA GLU A 51 -6.72 0.56 -7.23
C GLU A 51 -6.68 2.04 -7.63
N ILE A 52 -5.48 2.60 -7.80
CA ILE A 52 -5.30 3.98 -8.27
C ILE A 52 -5.97 4.16 -9.63
N SER A 53 -5.76 3.22 -10.55
CA SER A 53 -6.35 3.27 -11.89
C SER A 53 -7.88 3.12 -11.87
N ALA A 54 -8.43 2.29 -10.98
CA ALA A 54 -9.86 2.01 -10.93
C ALA A 54 -10.66 3.08 -10.17
N LYS A 55 -10.07 3.68 -9.12
CA LYS A 55 -10.76 4.61 -8.22
C LYS A 55 -10.36 6.07 -8.39
N GLY A 56 -9.25 6.36 -9.06
CA GLY A 56 -8.78 7.73 -9.26
C GLY A 56 -8.66 8.50 -7.95
N GLY A 57 -9.43 9.59 -7.80
CA GLY A 57 -9.44 10.42 -6.59
C GLY A 57 -9.98 9.73 -5.33
N GLU A 58 -10.74 8.63 -5.49
CA GLU A 58 -11.27 7.83 -4.39
C GLU A 58 -10.31 6.68 -3.96
N ALA A 59 -9.17 6.54 -4.64
CA ALA A 59 -8.19 5.54 -4.28
C ALA A 59 -7.63 5.81 -2.89
N ARG A 60 -7.37 4.76 -2.10
CA ARG A 60 -6.73 4.89 -0.78
C ARG A 60 -5.25 5.26 -0.88
N PHE A 61 -4.69 5.15 -2.08
CA PHE A 61 -3.28 5.34 -2.37
C PHE A 61 -3.11 6.49 -3.34
N LYS A 62 -2.03 7.25 -3.17
CA LYS A 62 -1.53 8.19 -4.16
C LYS A 62 -0.09 7.85 -4.51
N LYS A 63 0.25 8.02 -5.80
CA LYS A 63 1.64 7.92 -6.24
C LYS A 63 2.37 9.18 -5.80
N ALA A 64 3.35 9.03 -4.91
CA ALA A 64 4.16 10.14 -4.42
C ALA A 64 5.37 10.36 -5.33
N GLU A 65 6.08 9.28 -5.66
CA GLU A 65 7.23 9.28 -6.56
C GLU A 65 7.27 7.97 -7.35
N ARG A 66 8.24 7.81 -8.25
CA ARG A 66 8.47 6.54 -8.96
C ARG A 66 8.75 5.43 -7.94
N GLY A 67 7.84 4.47 -7.84
CA GLY A 67 7.96 3.32 -6.93
C GLY A 67 7.63 3.62 -5.46
N ARG A 68 7.13 4.82 -5.13
CA ARG A 68 6.70 5.18 -3.77
C ARG A 68 5.25 5.64 -3.73
N PHE A 69 4.54 5.18 -2.71
CA PHE A 69 3.12 5.45 -2.50
C PHE A 69 2.90 6.08 -1.14
N ALA A 70 1.92 6.95 -1.05
CA ALA A 70 1.44 7.52 0.20
C ALA A 70 -0.05 7.23 0.35
N ALA A 71 -0.55 7.34 1.58
CA ALA A 71 -2.00 7.38 1.79
C ALA A 71 -2.56 8.62 1.07
N ALA A 72 -3.53 8.40 0.20
CA ALA A 72 -4.42 9.49 -0.19
C ALA A 72 -5.26 9.74 1.06
N GLY A 73 -4.98 10.83 1.78
CA GLY A 73 -5.78 11.19 2.95
C GLY A 73 -7.25 11.17 2.57
N LYS A 74 -8.12 10.70 3.46
CA LYS A 74 -9.57 10.78 3.27
C LYS A 74 -9.90 12.19 2.77
N GLY A 75 -10.31 12.31 1.51
CA GLY A 75 -11.10 13.45 1.09
C GLY A 75 -12.41 13.35 1.86
N ALA A 76 -12.59 14.26 2.83
CA ALA A 76 -13.75 14.45 3.69
C ALA A 76 -14.18 13.25 4.57
#